data_AF-A0A8H3GR00-F1
#
_entry.id   AF-A0A8H3GR00-F1
#
_cell.length_a   1.000
_cell.length_b   1.000
_cell.length_c   1.000
_cell.angle_alpha   90.00
_cell.angle_beta   90.00
_cell.angle_gamma   90.00
#
_symmetry.space_group_name_H-M   'P 1'
#
loop_
_entity.id
_entity.type
_entity.pdbx_description
1 polymer ?
#
loop_
_entity_poly.entity_id
_entity_poly.type
_entity_poly.pdbx_seq_one_letter_code
_entity_poly.pdbx_strand_id
1 'polypeptide(L)'
;MSQFPSPVTAPPLNIPVSNHVVRLSIIDTTTRMNALATSMFIEPIIKGHEHLSAPAYSFLIENESGVKILFDMGVPQKWENTAPIMVDLVRKLGWDISVTKNVSDILVEHDIALDSISTIIWSHYHWDHTGDPSLFPPTTTLTVGPGFKAAMLPGYPNNPNSPILESAYKDRELVEVSFDQSPELRIGQFRALDYFGDGSFYLLDSPGHAVGHVCGLARTTPDTFVFLGGDICHHSGEMRPTEYLPLPESITPNPFPGKVKGIACPGSVLLELHPKHSATEPFYRVSSQGGSSDPPEAQKSLDKLADFDCYENIFTVIAHDAELLDVVEFFPKTLNDWKAKGYREKGLWRFVGDFREAVGEQVNLTNTGV
;
A
#
# COMPACT_ATOMS: atom_id res chain seq x y z
N MET A 1 -7.21 31.86 17.20
CA MET A 1 -6.97 31.27 15.87
C MET A 1 -7.77 29.98 15.82
N SER A 2 -8.33 29.60 14.66
CA SER A 2 -9.03 28.31 14.53
C SER A 2 -8.09 27.18 14.94
N GLN A 3 -8.59 26.18 15.67
CA GLN A 3 -7.83 24.95 15.97
C GLN A 3 -7.65 24.06 14.73
N PHE A 4 -8.42 24.34 13.68
CA PHE A 4 -8.36 23.67 12.38
C PHE A 4 -7.87 24.68 11.34
N PRO A 5 -6.57 24.66 10.98
CA PRO A 5 -6.04 25.56 9.98
C PRO A 5 -6.59 25.21 8.59
N SER A 6 -6.69 26.21 7.71
CA SER A 6 -6.91 25.94 6.29
C SER A 6 -5.69 25.24 5.69
N PRO A 7 -5.88 24.34 4.70
CA PRO A 7 -4.78 23.71 4.00
C PRO A 7 -3.78 24.73 3.45
N VAL A 8 -2.49 24.44 3.60
CA VAL A 8 -1.43 25.14 2.87
C VAL A 8 -1.46 24.67 1.41
N THR A 9 -0.97 25.51 0.49
CA THR A 9 -0.89 25.15 -0.93
C THR A 9 0.00 23.92 -1.13
N ALA A 10 -0.57 22.87 -1.74
CA ALA A 10 0.15 21.65 -2.06
C ALA A 10 1.35 21.91 -2.99
N PRO A 11 2.48 21.20 -2.79
CA PRO A 11 3.67 21.37 -3.62
C PRO A 11 3.45 20.77 -5.01
N PRO A 12 3.96 21.41 -6.09
CA PRO A 12 3.71 20.94 -7.44
C PRO A 12 4.35 19.58 -7.71
N LEU A 13 3.55 18.61 -8.16
CA LEU A 13 4.03 17.26 -8.49
C LEU A 13 4.73 17.17 -9.85
N ASN A 14 4.52 18.12 -10.76
CA ASN A 14 5.13 18.13 -12.10
C ASN A 14 4.95 16.81 -12.88
N ILE A 15 3.82 16.11 -12.71
CA ILE A 15 3.51 14.89 -13.47
C ILE A 15 3.49 15.25 -14.97
N PRO A 16 4.23 14.54 -15.84
CA PRO A 16 4.20 14.80 -17.27
C PRO A 16 2.79 14.76 -17.85
N VAL A 17 2.48 15.67 -18.78
CA VAL A 17 1.18 15.69 -19.46
C VAL A 17 1.09 14.49 -20.39
N SER A 18 0.02 13.71 -20.26
CA SER A 18 -0.32 12.62 -21.17
C SER A 18 -1.83 12.41 -21.19
N ASN A 19 -2.34 11.98 -22.34
CA ASN A 19 -3.73 11.52 -22.48
C ASN A 19 -3.84 9.99 -22.39
N HIS A 20 -2.73 9.26 -22.35
CA HIS A 20 -2.71 7.80 -22.24
C HIS A 20 -3.03 7.38 -20.82
N VAL A 21 -3.92 6.40 -20.67
CA VAL A 21 -4.36 5.89 -19.37
C VAL A 21 -4.18 4.39 -19.27
N VAL A 22 -4.07 3.88 -18.06
CA VAL A 22 -4.17 2.44 -17.81
C VAL A 22 -5.58 2.08 -17.35
N ARG A 23 -6.08 0.94 -17.80
CA ARG A 23 -7.20 0.27 -17.13
C ARG A 23 -6.65 -0.40 -15.87
N LEU A 24 -7.06 0.09 -14.72
CA LEU A 24 -6.59 -0.35 -13.41
C LEU A 24 -7.69 -1.13 -12.71
N SER A 25 -7.34 -2.28 -12.11
CA SER A 25 -8.21 -3.00 -11.16
C SER A 25 -7.43 -3.28 -9.88
N ILE A 26 -8.10 -3.18 -8.73
CA ILE A 26 -7.57 -3.62 -7.44
C ILE A 26 -8.11 -5.02 -7.13
N ILE A 27 -7.24 -5.95 -6.75
CA ILE A 27 -7.57 -7.33 -6.43
C ILE A 27 -7.46 -7.51 -4.91
N ASP A 28 -8.55 -7.95 -4.28
CA ASP A 28 -8.47 -8.51 -2.93
C ASP A 28 -7.76 -9.87 -3.05
N THR A 29 -6.51 -9.93 -2.59
CA THR A 29 -5.68 -11.15 -2.69
C THR A 29 -6.18 -12.26 -1.77
N THR A 30 -7.24 -12.01 -0.99
CA THR A 30 -7.76 -12.86 0.10
C THR A 30 -6.79 -13.03 1.27
N THR A 31 -5.66 -12.33 1.25
CA THR A 31 -4.73 -12.22 2.37
C THR A 31 -5.41 -11.46 3.49
N ARG A 32 -5.41 -12.04 4.69
CA ARG A 32 -5.68 -11.37 5.97
C ARG A 32 -4.60 -11.76 6.96
N MET A 33 -3.94 -10.75 7.53
CA MET A 33 -2.89 -10.91 8.53
C MET A 33 -3.33 -10.17 9.78
N ASN A 34 -3.41 -10.87 10.91
CA ASN A 34 -3.86 -10.32 12.19
C ASN A 34 -2.79 -10.52 13.28
N ALA A 35 -3.01 -9.84 14.41
CA ALA A 35 -2.09 -9.85 15.55
C ALA A 35 -0.68 -9.33 15.21
N LEU A 36 -0.58 -8.47 14.21
CA LEU A 36 0.64 -7.77 13.83
C LEU A 36 0.91 -6.65 14.86
N ALA A 37 1.90 -6.80 15.74
CA ALA A 37 2.18 -5.77 16.74
C ALA A 37 2.47 -4.41 16.08
N THR A 38 1.65 -3.38 16.36
CA THR A 38 1.78 -2.04 15.73
C THR A 38 3.16 -1.45 15.98
N SER A 39 3.77 -1.74 17.14
CA SER A 39 5.12 -1.31 17.47
C SER A 39 6.17 -1.72 16.44
N MET A 40 5.96 -2.77 15.64
CA MET A 40 6.88 -3.16 14.57
C MET A 40 6.82 -2.23 13.35
N PHE A 41 5.73 -1.50 13.15
CA PHE A 41 5.47 -0.76 11.92
C PHE A 41 5.33 0.74 12.16
N ILE A 42 4.68 1.11 13.26
CA ILE A 42 4.29 2.48 13.57
C ILE A 42 4.61 2.88 15.02
N GLU A 43 4.86 4.17 15.24
CA GLU A 43 4.98 4.75 16.57
C GLU A 43 4.44 6.20 16.63
N PRO A 44 3.98 6.71 17.79
CA PRO A 44 3.88 6.03 19.09
C PRO A 44 2.73 5.02 19.11
N ILE A 45 2.69 4.11 20.09
CA ILE A 45 1.50 3.25 20.30
C ILE A 45 0.34 4.11 20.80
N ILE A 46 -0.82 3.99 20.15
CA ILE A 46 -2.08 4.58 20.62
C ILE A 46 -2.89 3.48 21.31
N LYS A 47 -3.48 3.80 22.47
CA LYS A 47 -4.21 2.86 23.31
C LYS A 47 -5.33 2.15 22.52
N GLY A 48 -5.36 0.82 22.61
CA GLY A 48 -6.32 -0.03 21.91
C GLY A 48 -6.01 -0.25 20.44
N HIS A 49 -4.89 0.29 19.96
CA HIS A 49 -4.33 0.04 18.64
C HIS A 49 -2.91 -0.53 18.78
N GLU A 50 -2.78 -1.60 19.56
CA GLU A 50 -1.52 -2.34 19.78
C GLU A 50 -1.26 -3.40 18.69
N HIS A 51 -2.27 -3.74 17.90
CA HIS A 51 -2.16 -4.72 16.81
C HIS A 51 -2.87 -4.22 15.54
N LEU A 52 -2.26 -4.47 14.39
CA LEU A 52 -2.86 -4.25 13.08
C LEU A 52 -3.61 -5.51 12.61
N SER A 53 -4.69 -5.26 11.88
CA SER A 53 -5.26 -6.19 10.91
C SER A 53 -4.95 -5.65 9.51
N ALA A 54 -4.28 -6.46 8.71
CA ALA A 54 -3.75 -6.06 7.41
C ALA A 54 -4.29 -7.00 6.32
N PRO A 55 -5.09 -6.51 5.36
CA PRO A 55 -5.24 -7.18 4.08
C PRO A 55 -3.94 -7.08 3.26
N ALA A 56 -3.91 -7.69 2.07
CA ALA A 56 -2.94 -7.32 1.04
C ALA A 56 -3.65 -7.15 -0.30
N TYR A 57 -3.23 -6.16 -1.07
CA TYR A 57 -3.79 -5.85 -2.39
C TYR A 57 -2.82 -6.16 -3.51
N SER A 58 -3.37 -6.58 -4.65
CA SER A 58 -2.65 -6.67 -5.92
C SER A 58 -3.34 -5.78 -6.94
N PHE A 59 -2.63 -5.31 -7.96
CA PHE A 59 -3.23 -4.50 -9.02
C PHE A 59 -3.00 -5.13 -10.38
N LEU A 60 -4.09 -5.30 -11.13
CA LEU A 60 -4.04 -5.62 -12.56
C LEU A 60 -4.06 -4.32 -13.35
N ILE A 61 -3.00 -4.07 -14.10
CA ILE A 61 -2.78 -2.85 -14.87
C ILE A 61 -2.70 -3.23 -16.35
N GLU A 62 -3.59 -2.67 -17.16
CA GLU A 62 -3.63 -2.89 -18.60
C GLU A 62 -3.44 -1.57 -19.34
N ASN A 63 -2.42 -1.48 -20.20
CA ASN A 63 -2.21 -0.28 -21.03
C ASN A 63 -3.13 -0.28 -22.27
N GLU A 64 -3.14 0.83 -23.02
CA GLU A 64 -4.01 0.98 -24.21
C GLU A 64 -3.65 0.02 -25.35
N SER A 65 -2.45 -0.57 -25.33
CA SER A 65 -2.03 -1.61 -26.29
C SER A 65 -2.45 -3.02 -25.86
N GLY A 66 -3.09 -3.18 -24.70
CA GLY A 66 -3.57 -4.46 -24.17
C GLY A 66 -2.52 -5.27 -23.39
N VAL A 67 -1.35 -4.69 -23.11
CA VAL A 67 -0.32 -5.31 -22.26
C VAL A 67 -0.80 -5.29 -20.81
N LYS A 68 -0.80 -6.45 -20.16
CA LYS A 68 -1.25 -6.61 -18.78
C LYS A 68 -0.06 -6.93 -17.87
N ILE A 69 0.06 -6.17 -16.79
CA ILE A 69 1.03 -6.41 -15.72
C ILE A 69 0.32 -6.53 -14.38
N LEU A 70 0.94 -7.24 -13.44
CA LEU A 70 0.55 -7.26 -12.04
C LEU A 70 1.51 -6.39 -11.23
N PHE A 71 0.98 -5.67 -10.24
CA PHE A 71 1.77 -4.99 -9.21
C PHE A 71 1.40 -5.63 -7.86
N ASP A 72 2.37 -6.31 -7.25
CA ASP A 72 2.25 -7.22 -6.11
C ASP A 72 1.25 -8.37 -6.32
N MET A 73 1.29 -9.36 -5.43
CA MET A 73 0.44 -10.56 -5.49
C MET A 73 -0.05 -11.07 -4.12
N GLY A 74 0.17 -10.33 -3.03
CA GLY A 74 -0.23 -10.76 -1.70
C GLY A 74 0.63 -11.90 -1.12
N VAL A 75 0.09 -12.57 -0.10
CA VAL A 75 0.68 -13.78 0.47
C VAL A 75 0.29 -14.99 -0.41
N PRO A 76 1.21 -15.93 -0.74
CA PRO A 76 0.84 -17.16 -1.42
C PRO A 76 -0.08 -18.03 -0.55
N GLN A 77 -1.08 -18.69 -1.16
CA GLN A 77 -2.09 -19.49 -0.44
C GLN A 77 -1.48 -20.54 0.51
N LYS A 78 -0.36 -21.15 0.09
CA LYS A 78 0.40 -22.12 0.88
C LYS A 78 1.67 -21.49 1.42
N TRP A 79 1.52 -20.41 2.18
CA TRP A 79 2.65 -19.64 2.71
C TRP A 79 3.59 -20.48 3.58
N GLU A 80 3.12 -21.56 4.19
CA GLU A 80 3.93 -22.49 4.97
C GLU A 80 4.95 -23.28 4.14
N ASN A 81 4.81 -23.28 2.80
CA ASN A 81 5.74 -23.87 1.87
C ASN A 81 6.75 -22.86 1.30
N THR A 82 6.73 -21.61 1.78
CA THR A 82 7.66 -20.57 1.33
C THR A 82 9.02 -20.68 2.03
N ALA A 83 9.86 -19.64 1.91
CA ALA A 83 11.19 -19.62 2.51
C ALA A 83 11.11 -19.93 4.02
N PRO A 84 11.83 -20.95 4.53
CA PRO A 84 11.70 -21.39 5.92
C PRO A 84 11.93 -20.27 6.95
N ILE A 85 12.83 -19.33 6.66
CA ILE A 85 13.09 -18.17 7.54
C ILE A 85 11.85 -17.29 7.74
N MET A 86 11.02 -17.13 6.71
CA MET A 86 9.77 -16.36 6.79
C MET A 86 8.70 -17.13 7.53
N VAL A 87 8.57 -18.44 7.25
CA VAL A 87 7.62 -19.31 7.95
C VAL A 87 7.91 -19.35 9.45
N ASP A 88 9.18 -19.46 9.83
CA ASP A 88 9.61 -19.45 11.23
C ASP A 88 9.39 -18.09 11.89
N LEU A 89 9.58 -16.98 11.16
CA LEU A 89 9.30 -15.63 11.65
C LEU A 89 7.81 -15.45 11.97
N VAL A 90 6.93 -15.78 11.03
CA VAL A 90 5.46 -15.70 11.20
C VAL A 90 5.03 -16.49 12.43
N ARG A 91 5.50 -17.74 12.57
CA ARG A 91 5.19 -18.61 13.72
C ARG A 91 5.74 -18.06 15.03
N LYS A 92 6.96 -17.53 15.03
CA LYS A 92 7.61 -16.98 16.22
C LYS A 92 6.89 -15.73 16.73
N LEU A 93 6.41 -14.88 15.83
CA LEU A 93 5.69 -13.66 16.18
C LEU A 93 4.21 -13.91 16.50
N GLY A 94 3.70 -15.12 16.22
CA GLY A 94 2.33 -15.50 16.52
C GLY A 94 1.31 -14.79 15.62
N TRP A 95 1.72 -14.39 14.42
CA TRP A 95 0.83 -13.76 13.46
C TRP A 95 -0.20 -14.76 12.94
N ASP A 96 -1.45 -14.31 12.83
CA ASP A 96 -2.55 -15.09 12.31
C ASP A 96 -2.75 -14.77 10.83
N ILE A 97 -2.43 -15.75 9.97
CA ILE A 97 -2.39 -15.57 8.52
C ILE A 97 -3.46 -16.46 7.90
N SER A 98 -4.35 -15.84 7.12
CA SER A 98 -5.32 -16.56 6.30
C SER A 98 -5.28 -16.06 4.86
N VAL A 99 -5.27 -17.01 3.93
CA VAL A 99 -5.30 -16.78 2.49
C VAL A 99 -6.14 -17.88 1.87
N THR A 100 -7.19 -17.52 1.13
CA THR A 100 -8.10 -18.52 0.56
C THR A 100 -7.77 -18.85 -0.89
N LYS A 101 -7.13 -17.95 -1.64
CA LYS A 101 -6.77 -18.11 -3.06
C LYS A 101 -5.45 -17.43 -3.38
N ASN A 102 -4.73 -17.92 -4.39
CA ASN A 102 -3.66 -17.14 -5.01
C ASN A 102 -4.27 -16.11 -5.98
N VAL A 103 -3.52 -15.04 -6.27
CA VAL A 103 -3.90 -14.10 -7.34
C VAL A 103 -4.06 -14.82 -8.69
N SER A 104 -3.25 -15.84 -8.98
CA SER A 104 -3.42 -16.67 -10.19
C SER A 104 -4.79 -17.35 -10.27
N ASP A 105 -5.31 -17.83 -9.14
CA ASP A 105 -6.62 -18.49 -9.08
C ASP A 105 -7.73 -17.47 -9.35
N ILE A 106 -7.63 -16.28 -8.74
CA ILE A 106 -8.57 -15.16 -8.92
C ILE A 106 -8.60 -14.71 -10.39
N LEU A 107 -7.44 -14.62 -11.05
CA LEU A 107 -7.36 -14.26 -12.46
C LEU A 107 -8.06 -15.28 -13.36
N VAL A 108 -7.80 -16.58 -13.16
CA VAL A 108 -8.40 -17.66 -13.95
C VAL A 108 -9.92 -17.74 -13.74
N GLU A 109 -10.41 -17.54 -12.51
CA GLU A 109 -11.84 -17.51 -12.20
C GLU A 109 -12.61 -16.39 -12.92
N HIS A 110 -11.92 -15.34 -13.33
CA HIS A 110 -12.46 -14.20 -14.06
C HIS A 110 -11.96 -14.14 -15.51
N ASP A 111 -11.63 -15.31 -16.08
CA ASP A 111 -11.29 -15.51 -17.49
C ASP A 111 -10.02 -14.74 -17.95
N ILE A 112 -9.09 -14.44 -17.04
CA ILE A 112 -7.76 -13.91 -17.38
C ILE A 112 -6.76 -15.06 -17.42
N ALA A 113 -6.31 -15.40 -18.63
CA ALA A 113 -5.28 -16.40 -18.83
C ALA A 113 -3.93 -15.91 -18.27
N LEU A 114 -3.21 -16.76 -17.53
CA LEU A 114 -1.94 -16.38 -16.88
C LEU A 114 -0.84 -16.02 -17.89
N ASP A 115 -0.88 -16.60 -19.09
CA ASP A 115 0.03 -16.28 -20.19
C ASP A 115 -0.24 -14.92 -20.85
N SER A 116 -1.37 -14.29 -20.55
CA SER A 116 -1.67 -12.91 -20.96
C SER A 116 -1.02 -11.87 -20.05
N ILE A 117 -0.48 -12.27 -18.88
CA ILE A 117 0.27 -11.39 -17.99
C ILE A 117 1.73 -11.34 -18.46
N SER A 118 2.17 -10.17 -18.92
CA SER A 118 3.53 -9.99 -19.42
C SER A 118 4.55 -9.89 -18.29
N THR A 119 4.17 -9.25 -17.18
CA THR A 119 5.09 -8.93 -16.08
C THR A 119 4.40 -8.95 -14.73
N ILE A 120 5.11 -9.45 -13.72
CA ILE A 120 4.80 -9.23 -12.30
C ILE A 120 5.83 -8.24 -11.78
N ILE A 121 5.37 -7.13 -11.21
CA ILE A 121 6.19 -6.16 -10.50
C ILE A 121 6.04 -6.42 -9.02
N TRP A 122 7.14 -6.69 -8.33
CA TRP A 122 7.19 -6.63 -6.87
C TRP A 122 7.51 -5.20 -6.46
N SER A 123 6.61 -4.56 -5.69
CA SER A 123 6.89 -3.32 -4.98
C SER A 123 8.14 -3.51 -4.13
N HIS A 124 8.25 -4.65 -3.45
CA HIS A 124 9.44 -5.14 -2.79
C HIS A 124 9.33 -6.64 -2.48
N TYR A 125 10.34 -7.19 -1.80
CA TYR A 125 10.53 -8.63 -1.68
C TYR A 125 9.83 -9.31 -0.48
N HIS A 126 9.14 -8.56 0.38
CA HIS A 126 8.50 -9.19 1.54
C HIS A 126 7.40 -10.16 1.09
N TRP A 127 7.34 -11.27 1.82
CA TRP A 127 6.56 -12.46 1.53
C TRP A 127 5.07 -12.20 1.23
N ASP A 128 4.50 -11.16 1.81
CA ASP A 128 3.13 -10.69 1.68
C ASP A 128 2.84 -9.81 0.46
N HIS A 129 3.86 -9.57 -0.38
CA HIS A 129 3.74 -8.90 -1.68
C HIS A 129 4.05 -9.84 -2.84
N THR A 130 4.77 -10.92 -2.57
CA THR A 130 5.41 -11.72 -3.62
C THR A 130 4.50 -12.71 -4.32
N GLY A 131 3.48 -13.23 -3.62
CA GLY A 131 2.67 -14.36 -4.07
C GLY A 131 3.52 -15.56 -4.52
N ASP A 132 3.08 -16.27 -5.56
CA ASP A 132 3.85 -17.32 -6.21
C ASP A 132 3.97 -17.09 -7.73
N PRO A 133 5.03 -16.38 -8.19
CA PRO A 133 5.26 -16.16 -9.62
C PRO A 133 5.47 -17.46 -10.41
N SER A 134 5.84 -18.58 -9.76
CA SER A 134 6.09 -19.85 -10.44
C SER A 134 4.83 -20.47 -11.06
N LEU A 135 3.65 -20.02 -10.65
CA LEU A 135 2.35 -20.39 -11.23
C LEU A 135 2.11 -19.74 -12.61
N PHE A 136 2.86 -18.69 -12.94
CA PHE A 136 2.81 -18.02 -14.24
C PHE A 136 3.84 -18.63 -15.20
N PRO A 137 3.58 -18.64 -16.52
CA PRO A 137 4.51 -19.20 -17.47
C PRO A 137 5.87 -18.48 -17.43
N PRO A 138 6.96 -19.13 -17.88
CA PRO A 138 8.30 -18.53 -17.89
C PRO A 138 8.42 -17.26 -18.75
N THR A 139 7.45 -17.01 -19.64
CA THR A 139 7.34 -15.80 -20.45
C THR A 139 6.91 -14.58 -19.65
N THR A 140 6.30 -14.75 -18.47
CA THR A 140 5.96 -13.66 -17.57
C THR A 140 7.21 -13.22 -16.83
N THR A 141 7.68 -12.00 -17.11
CA THR A 141 8.88 -11.44 -16.48
C THR A 141 8.61 -11.06 -15.02
N LEU A 142 9.67 -11.04 -14.21
CA LEU A 142 9.62 -10.51 -12.84
C LEU A 142 10.42 -9.21 -12.79
N THR A 143 9.77 -8.11 -12.42
CA THR A 143 10.41 -6.81 -12.23
C THR A 143 10.52 -6.47 -10.74
N VAL A 144 11.70 -6.00 -10.34
CA VAL A 144 12.05 -5.63 -8.96
C VAL A 144 12.75 -4.27 -8.94
N GLY A 145 12.72 -3.58 -7.80
CA GLY A 145 13.40 -2.29 -7.64
C GLY A 145 14.92 -2.38 -7.46
N PRO A 146 15.60 -1.21 -7.44
CA PRO A 146 17.05 -1.12 -7.45
C PRO A 146 17.72 -1.84 -6.28
N GLY A 147 18.81 -2.57 -6.54
CA GLY A 147 19.61 -3.26 -5.53
C GLY A 147 19.08 -4.62 -5.09
N PHE A 148 17.88 -5.03 -5.53
CA PHE A 148 17.30 -6.33 -5.20
C PHE A 148 18.24 -7.49 -5.55
N LYS A 149 18.77 -7.53 -6.77
CA LYS A 149 19.60 -8.64 -7.27
C LYS A 149 20.87 -8.79 -6.44
N ALA A 150 21.48 -7.68 -6.05
CA ALA A 150 22.67 -7.67 -5.23
C ALA A 150 22.40 -8.12 -3.79
N ALA A 151 21.23 -7.78 -3.24
CA ALA A 151 20.88 -8.04 -1.85
C ALA A 151 20.23 -9.41 -1.63
N MET A 152 19.43 -9.90 -2.60
CA MET A 152 18.50 -11.02 -2.39
C MET A 152 18.90 -12.30 -3.12
N LEU A 153 19.84 -12.27 -4.07
CA LEU A 153 20.26 -13.45 -4.82
C LEU A 153 21.51 -14.12 -4.25
N PRO A 154 21.58 -15.47 -4.25
CA PRO A 154 20.51 -16.38 -4.65
C PRO A 154 19.41 -16.50 -3.58
N GLY A 155 18.20 -16.89 -4.00
CA GLY A 155 17.07 -17.24 -3.16
C GLY A 155 17.18 -18.65 -2.54
N TYR A 156 16.22 -19.00 -1.68
CA TYR A 156 16.06 -20.37 -1.18
C TYR A 156 15.69 -21.33 -2.33
N PRO A 157 16.28 -22.54 -2.42
CA PRO A 157 17.10 -23.22 -1.42
C PRO A 157 18.61 -22.98 -1.52
N ASN A 158 19.10 -22.33 -2.58
CA ASN A 158 20.55 -22.12 -2.78
C ASN A 158 21.17 -21.22 -1.69
N ASN A 159 20.39 -20.29 -1.15
CA ASN A 159 20.68 -19.60 0.09
C ASN A 159 19.65 -20.01 1.18
N PRO A 160 20.03 -20.83 2.16
CA PRO A 160 19.13 -21.27 3.24
C PRO A 160 18.58 -20.14 4.12
N ASN A 161 19.23 -18.97 4.12
CA ASN A 161 18.83 -17.81 4.92
C ASN A 161 18.10 -16.75 4.09
N SER A 162 17.82 -17.01 2.80
CA SER A 162 17.13 -16.03 1.96
C SER A 162 15.65 -15.97 2.31
N PRO A 163 15.05 -14.76 2.42
CA PRO A 163 13.61 -14.60 2.62
C PRO A 163 12.80 -14.85 1.34
N ILE A 164 13.45 -14.93 0.17
CA ILE A 164 12.80 -15.14 -1.12
C ILE A 164 13.05 -16.55 -1.66
N LEU A 165 12.15 -17.01 -2.53
CA LEU A 165 12.29 -18.29 -3.24
C LEU A 165 12.97 -18.10 -4.59
N GLU A 166 13.91 -18.99 -4.93
CA GLU A 166 14.52 -19.03 -6.26
C GLU A 166 13.51 -19.36 -7.36
N SER A 167 12.47 -20.13 -7.05
CA SER A 167 11.38 -20.44 -7.99
C SER A 167 10.64 -19.19 -8.52
N ALA A 168 10.71 -18.06 -7.81
CA ALA A 168 10.09 -16.82 -8.25
C ALA A 168 10.75 -16.26 -9.52
N TYR A 169 12.06 -16.43 -9.68
CA TYR A 169 12.82 -15.86 -10.81
C TYR A 169 13.49 -16.92 -11.70
N LYS A 170 13.49 -18.20 -11.29
CA LYS A 170 14.08 -19.27 -12.07
C LYS A 170 13.36 -19.43 -13.43
N ASP A 171 14.16 -19.63 -14.48
CA ASP A 171 13.72 -19.88 -15.86
C ASP A 171 12.91 -18.74 -16.50
N ARG A 172 12.77 -17.57 -15.84
CA ARG A 172 12.15 -16.35 -16.38
C ARG A 172 13.13 -15.18 -16.39
N GLU A 173 12.78 -14.13 -17.12
CA GLU A 173 13.55 -12.90 -17.08
C GLU A 173 13.30 -12.15 -15.77
N LEU A 174 14.38 -11.88 -15.03
CA LEU A 174 14.37 -11.01 -13.85
C LEU A 174 14.94 -9.64 -14.22
N VAL A 175 14.11 -8.61 -14.20
CA VAL A 175 14.44 -7.22 -14.53
C VAL A 175 14.58 -6.42 -13.25
N GLU A 176 15.74 -5.80 -13.03
CA GLU A 176 15.91 -4.82 -11.96
C GLU A 176 15.85 -3.43 -12.57
N VAL A 177 14.89 -2.60 -12.14
CA VAL A 177 14.73 -1.26 -12.72
C VAL A 177 15.82 -0.31 -12.22
N SER A 178 16.14 0.68 -13.04
CA SER A 178 16.99 1.81 -12.66
C SER A 178 16.25 3.12 -12.87
N PHE A 179 16.46 4.04 -11.93
CA PHE A 179 15.97 5.41 -11.98
C PHE A 179 17.05 6.40 -12.47
N ASP A 180 18.24 5.89 -12.83
CA ASP A 180 19.35 6.71 -13.32
C ASP A 180 19.12 7.05 -14.80
N GLN A 181 18.32 8.09 -15.04
CA GLN A 181 17.96 8.58 -16.37
C GLN A 181 18.62 9.93 -16.66
N SER A 182 18.80 10.26 -17.95
CA SER A 182 19.32 11.56 -18.39
C SER A 182 18.46 12.13 -19.52
N PRO A 183 17.67 13.20 -19.27
CA PRO A 183 17.46 13.85 -17.97
C PRO A 183 16.75 12.95 -16.95
N GLU A 184 16.97 13.19 -15.66
CA GLU A 184 16.26 12.49 -14.59
C GLU A 184 14.78 12.90 -14.59
N LEU A 185 13.88 11.92 -14.61
CA LEU A 185 12.45 12.16 -14.40
C LEU A 185 12.15 12.19 -12.90
N ARG A 186 11.51 13.28 -12.45
CA ARG A 186 10.98 13.41 -11.09
C ARG A 186 9.49 13.73 -11.13
N ILE A 187 8.74 13.06 -10.25
CA ILE A 187 7.35 13.38 -9.96
C ILE A 187 7.28 13.70 -8.46
N GLY A 188 6.91 14.94 -8.14
CA GLY A 188 7.11 15.52 -6.83
C GLY A 188 8.57 15.39 -6.42
N GLN A 189 8.80 14.76 -5.26
CA GLN A 189 10.14 14.49 -4.74
C GLN A 189 10.67 13.08 -5.10
N PHE A 190 9.89 12.24 -5.77
CA PHE A 190 10.31 10.89 -6.16
C PHE A 190 11.10 10.93 -7.46
N ARG A 191 12.18 10.13 -7.54
CA ARG A 191 12.71 9.70 -8.84
C ARG A 191 11.68 8.77 -9.46
N ALA A 192 11.39 8.94 -10.75
CA ALA A 192 10.33 8.21 -11.42
C ALA A 192 10.82 7.54 -12.70
N LEU A 193 10.18 6.43 -13.05
CA LEU A 193 10.36 5.71 -14.30
C LEU A 193 9.01 5.57 -14.97
N ASP A 194 8.85 6.16 -16.16
CA ASP A 194 7.68 5.92 -17.01
C ASP A 194 7.77 4.49 -17.58
N TYR A 195 6.96 3.59 -17.01
CA TYR A 195 7.11 2.16 -17.22
C TYR A 195 6.71 1.74 -18.63
N PHE A 196 5.63 2.34 -19.17
CA PHE A 196 5.19 2.11 -20.55
C PHE A 196 5.78 3.11 -21.55
N GLY A 197 6.34 4.22 -21.07
CA GLY A 197 6.92 5.28 -21.91
C GLY A 197 5.89 6.23 -22.54
N ASP A 198 4.63 6.11 -22.14
CA ASP A 198 3.49 6.90 -22.65
C ASP A 198 2.86 7.79 -21.55
N GLY A 199 3.38 7.74 -20.33
CA GLY A 199 2.91 8.50 -19.18
C GLY A 199 1.65 7.97 -18.50
N SER A 200 1.26 6.73 -18.80
CA SER A 200 0.07 6.07 -18.22
C SER A 200 0.35 5.33 -16.91
N PHE A 201 1.58 4.87 -16.67
CA PHE A 201 2.00 4.24 -15.42
C PHE A 201 3.47 4.54 -15.09
N TYR A 202 3.73 4.98 -13.86
CA TYR A 202 5.07 5.27 -13.37
C TYR A 202 5.42 4.36 -12.19
N LEU A 203 6.69 3.94 -12.12
CA LEU A 203 7.30 3.47 -10.88
C LEU A 203 7.97 4.65 -10.18
N LEU A 204 7.90 4.69 -8.86
CA LEU A 204 8.47 5.74 -8.02
C LEU A 204 9.47 5.13 -7.03
N ASP A 205 10.67 5.69 -6.96
CA ASP A 205 11.74 5.21 -6.08
C ASP A 205 11.50 5.59 -4.61
N SER A 206 11.22 4.59 -3.78
CA SER A 206 10.77 4.79 -2.39
C SER A 206 11.58 3.91 -1.42
N PRO A 207 12.90 4.12 -1.32
CA PRO A 207 13.77 3.29 -0.48
C PRO A 207 13.45 3.44 1.02
N GLY A 208 13.92 2.47 1.80
CA GLY A 208 13.87 2.50 3.26
C GLY A 208 13.21 1.26 3.84
N HIS A 209 11.93 1.05 3.53
CA HIS A 209 11.17 -0.11 4.03
C HIS A 209 11.88 -1.43 3.70
N ALA A 210 12.20 -1.63 2.43
CA ALA A 210 12.98 -2.75 1.94
C ALA A 210 13.93 -2.29 0.83
N VAL A 211 15.01 -3.04 0.60
CA VAL A 211 15.88 -2.82 -0.56
C VAL A 211 15.06 -3.01 -1.83
N GLY A 212 15.11 -2.01 -2.72
CA GLY A 212 14.34 -2.01 -3.95
C GLY A 212 12.86 -1.70 -3.79
N HIS A 213 12.44 -1.10 -2.66
CA HIS A 213 11.04 -0.69 -2.49
C HIS A 213 10.62 0.40 -3.50
N VAL A 214 9.60 0.12 -4.30
CA VAL A 214 9.02 1.02 -5.29
C VAL A 214 7.51 1.18 -5.09
N CYS A 215 7.01 2.39 -5.30
CA CYS A 215 5.58 2.67 -5.42
C CYS A 215 5.16 2.72 -6.88
N GLY A 216 3.87 2.59 -7.16
CA GLY A 216 3.27 2.81 -8.48
C GLY A 216 2.45 4.09 -8.54
N LEU A 217 2.38 4.74 -9.69
CA LEU A 217 1.45 5.85 -9.97
C LEU A 217 0.74 5.59 -11.28
N ALA A 218 -0.53 5.18 -11.19
CA ALA A 218 -1.36 4.79 -12.32
C ALA A 218 -2.28 5.93 -12.75
N ARG A 219 -2.16 6.38 -14.00
CA ARG A 219 -3.07 7.37 -14.59
C ARG A 219 -4.36 6.67 -15.01
N THR A 220 -5.47 7.02 -14.36
CA THR A 220 -6.79 6.38 -14.54
C THR A 220 -7.72 7.15 -15.48
N THR A 221 -7.53 8.47 -15.55
CA THR A 221 -8.05 9.38 -16.57
C THR A 221 -6.93 10.40 -16.88
N PRO A 222 -7.01 11.23 -17.93
CA PRO A 222 -5.98 12.24 -18.19
C PRO A 222 -5.63 13.11 -16.96
N ASP A 223 -6.61 13.31 -16.06
CA ASP A 223 -6.51 14.19 -14.89
C ASP A 223 -6.53 13.47 -13.53
N THR A 224 -6.66 12.14 -13.47
CA THR A 224 -6.77 11.40 -12.19
C THR A 224 -5.79 10.24 -12.08
N PHE A 225 -5.32 9.99 -10.86
CA PHE A 225 -4.32 8.98 -10.58
C PHE A 225 -4.68 8.12 -9.37
N VAL A 226 -4.14 6.91 -9.33
CA VAL A 226 -4.10 6.07 -8.13
C VAL A 226 -2.63 5.85 -7.77
N PHE A 227 -2.28 6.14 -6.52
CA PHE A 227 -0.95 5.89 -5.97
C PHE A 227 -0.95 4.52 -5.29
N LEU A 228 -0.13 3.59 -5.78
CA LEU A 228 0.03 2.23 -5.28
C LEU A 228 1.21 2.22 -4.31
N GLY A 229 0.92 2.28 -3.02
CA GLY A 229 1.91 2.60 -1.99
C GLY A 229 2.82 1.46 -1.57
N GLY A 230 2.43 0.21 -1.80
CA GLY A 230 3.11 -0.93 -1.15
C GLY A 230 3.19 -0.68 0.36
N ASP A 231 4.40 -0.81 0.90
CA ASP A 231 4.73 -0.63 2.31
C ASP A 231 5.49 0.67 2.58
N ILE A 232 5.25 1.70 1.75
CA ILE A 232 5.69 3.05 2.08
C ILE A 232 5.14 3.52 3.44
N CYS A 233 3.96 3.00 3.83
CA CYS A 233 3.42 2.99 5.18
C CYS A 233 2.41 1.84 5.34
N HIS A 234 2.10 1.47 6.59
CA HIS A 234 1.24 0.34 6.95
C HIS A 234 -0.10 0.80 7.52
N HIS A 235 -0.23 2.09 7.87
CA HIS A 235 -1.45 2.65 8.39
C HIS A 235 -1.64 4.11 7.93
N SER A 236 -2.86 4.50 7.53
CA SER A 236 -3.16 5.85 7.01
C SER A 236 -2.80 6.98 7.98
N GLY A 237 -2.78 6.71 9.30
CA GLY A 237 -2.31 7.66 10.31
C GLY A 237 -0.82 8.02 10.24
N GLU A 238 -0.01 7.30 9.46
CA GLU A 238 1.39 7.67 9.17
C GLU A 238 1.48 8.79 8.11
N MET A 239 0.47 8.95 7.27
CA MET A 239 0.42 9.98 6.22
C MET A 239 -0.57 11.11 6.49
N ARG A 240 -1.43 11.00 7.53
CA ARG A 240 -2.48 11.97 7.82
C ARG A 240 -2.59 12.27 9.32
N PRO A 241 -2.92 13.53 9.72
CA PRO A 241 -3.06 14.73 8.88
C PRO A 241 -1.70 15.32 8.44
N THR A 242 -1.73 16.30 7.54
CA THR A 242 -0.56 17.10 7.13
C THR A 242 -0.92 18.58 7.03
N GLU A 243 0.04 19.48 6.78
CA GLU A 243 -0.27 20.90 6.53
C GLU A 243 -1.08 21.13 5.24
N TYR A 244 -0.95 20.22 4.26
CA TYR A 244 -1.68 20.24 3.00
C TYR A 244 -3.04 19.54 3.10
N LEU A 245 -3.20 18.64 4.07
CA LEU A 245 -4.45 17.95 4.38
C LEU A 245 -4.67 17.89 5.91
N PRO A 246 -5.06 19.02 6.53
CA PRO A 246 -5.24 19.10 7.97
C PRO A 246 -6.43 18.26 8.45
N LEU A 247 -6.51 18.04 9.77
CA LEU A 247 -7.71 17.47 10.38
C LEU A 247 -8.94 18.32 10.01
N PRO A 248 -10.05 17.69 9.60
CA PRO A 248 -11.28 18.41 9.32
C PRO A 248 -11.97 18.84 10.62
N GLU A 249 -12.80 19.90 10.54
CA GLU A 249 -13.61 20.36 11.68
C GLU A 249 -14.60 19.30 12.16
N SER A 250 -15.01 18.38 11.28
CA SER A 250 -15.81 17.21 11.63
C SER A 250 -15.60 16.06 10.64
N ILE A 251 -15.81 14.83 11.10
CA ILE A 251 -15.73 13.61 10.29
C ILE A 251 -17.11 12.96 10.24
N THR A 252 -17.51 12.57 9.03
CA THR A 252 -18.73 11.81 8.76
C THR A 252 -18.39 10.63 7.85
N PRO A 253 -18.84 9.40 8.17
CA PRO A 253 -19.64 9.03 9.34
C PRO A 253 -18.86 9.15 10.65
N ASN A 254 -19.56 9.28 11.78
CA ASN A 254 -18.98 9.35 13.11
C ASN A 254 -18.18 8.07 13.42
N PRO A 255 -16.84 8.14 13.57
CA PRO A 255 -16.01 6.99 13.90
C PRO A 255 -16.21 6.47 15.33
N PHE A 256 -16.81 7.25 16.22
CA PHE A 256 -16.97 6.94 17.64
C PHE A 256 -18.43 7.04 18.11
N PRO A 257 -19.37 6.27 17.55
CA PRO A 257 -20.79 6.35 17.88
C PRO A 257 -21.11 5.97 19.33
N GLY A 258 -20.25 5.21 20.01
CA GLY A 258 -20.41 4.88 21.43
C GLY A 258 -19.95 6.00 22.37
N LYS A 259 -19.03 6.87 21.91
CA LYS A 259 -18.51 8.01 22.67
C LYS A 259 -19.20 9.34 22.34
N VAL A 260 -19.39 9.62 21.05
CA VAL A 260 -19.90 10.88 20.53
C VAL A 260 -21.30 10.65 19.96
N LYS A 261 -22.29 11.38 20.45
CA LYS A 261 -23.66 11.30 19.93
C LYS A 261 -23.78 12.07 18.61
N GLY A 262 -24.34 11.44 17.58
CA GLY A 262 -24.64 12.09 16.31
C GLY A 262 -24.02 11.37 15.11
N ILE A 263 -24.31 11.90 13.92
CA ILE A 263 -23.85 11.35 12.63
C ILE A 263 -22.41 11.77 12.31
N ALA A 264 -21.95 12.88 12.89
CA ALA A 264 -20.60 13.42 12.71
C ALA A 264 -19.84 13.47 14.05
N CYS A 265 -18.53 13.23 14.01
CA CYS A 265 -17.63 13.45 15.14
C CYS A 265 -16.92 14.80 14.99
N PRO A 266 -16.92 15.68 16.00
CA PRO A 266 -16.13 16.91 15.98
C PRO A 266 -14.64 16.61 15.87
N GLY A 267 -13.93 17.32 14.99
CA GLY A 267 -12.48 17.20 14.82
C GLY A 267 -11.69 17.48 16.11
N SER A 268 -12.29 18.19 17.06
CA SER A 268 -11.67 18.48 18.37
C SER A 268 -11.43 17.22 19.19
N VAL A 269 -12.26 16.18 19.00
CA VAL A 269 -12.06 14.88 19.64
C VAL A 269 -10.78 14.23 19.13
N LEU A 270 -10.52 14.31 17.82
CA LEU A 270 -9.29 13.80 17.23
C LEU A 270 -8.08 14.65 17.57
N LEU A 271 -8.23 15.96 17.65
CA LEU A 271 -7.15 16.85 18.07
C LEU A 271 -6.73 16.57 19.52
N GLU A 272 -7.67 16.30 20.41
CA GLU A 272 -7.38 15.90 21.79
C GLU A 272 -6.72 14.52 21.87
N LEU A 273 -7.16 13.58 21.03
CA LEU A 273 -6.58 12.25 20.91
C LEU A 273 -5.15 12.26 20.33
N HIS A 274 -4.89 13.14 19.36
CA HIS A 274 -3.64 13.15 18.59
C HIS A 274 -2.41 13.21 19.51
N PRO A 275 -1.38 12.35 19.33
CA PRO A 275 -0.25 12.25 20.26
C PRO A 275 0.51 13.57 20.50
N LYS A 276 0.49 14.47 19.52
CA LYS A 276 1.08 15.82 19.58
C LYS A 276 0.07 16.96 19.72
N HIS A 277 -1.23 16.66 19.83
CA HIS A 277 -2.31 17.64 19.74
C HIS A 277 -2.20 18.55 18.49
N SER A 278 -1.89 17.93 17.34
CA SER A 278 -1.60 18.63 16.09
C SER A 278 -2.70 18.35 15.07
N ALA A 279 -3.09 19.38 14.34
CA ALA A 279 -4.03 19.26 13.23
C ALA A 279 -3.33 19.05 11.88
N THR A 280 -1.99 19.09 11.85
CA THR A 280 -1.19 19.17 10.60
C THR A 280 0.03 18.26 10.62
N GLU A 281 0.15 17.38 11.62
CA GLU A 281 1.21 16.36 11.67
C GLU A 281 0.55 14.98 11.77
N PRO A 282 1.13 13.93 11.16
CA PRO A 282 0.55 12.59 11.23
C PRO A 282 0.46 12.03 12.65
N PHE A 283 -0.53 11.14 12.87
CA PHE A 283 -0.70 10.41 14.14
C PHE A 283 0.47 9.49 14.45
N TYR A 284 1.07 8.93 13.40
CA TYR A 284 2.16 7.97 13.48
C TYR A 284 3.35 8.40 12.65
N ARG A 285 4.49 7.79 12.94
CA ARG A 285 5.68 7.77 12.09
C ARG A 285 6.15 6.33 11.94
N VAL A 286 7.05 6.08 10.99
CA VAL A 286 7.66 4.77 10.80
C VAL A 286 8.37 4.34 12.09
N SER A 287 8.08 3.13 12.56
CA SER A 287 8.70 2.58 13.77
C SER A 287 10.20 2.33 13.60
N SER A 288 10.96 2.59 14.65
CA SER A 288 12.36 2.17 14.74
C SER A 288 12.57 0.75 15.31
N GLN A 289 11.49 0.03 15.62
CA GLN A 289 11.54 -1.25 16.35
C GLN A 289 11.46 -2.49 15.43
N GLY A 290 11.21 -2.32 14.14
CA GLY A 290 11.09 -3.42 13.19
C GLY A 290 10.47 -2.98 11.86
N GLY A 291 10.06 -3.95 11.04
CA GLY A 291 9.27 -3.76 9.82
C GLY A 291 10.01 -3.14 8.63
N SER A 292 10.86 -2.15 8.88
CA SER A 292 11.66 -1.44 7.88
C SER A 292 13.15 -1.77 8.02
N SER A 293 13.82 -1.92 6.89
CA SER A 293 15.27 -2.16 6.80
C SER A 293 16.10 -0.92 7.15
N ASP A 294 15.57 0.28 6.83
CA ASP A 294 16.14 1.59 7.17
C ASP A 294 14.99 2.55 7.54
N PRO A 295 14.57 2.59 8.82
CA PRO A 295 13.45 3.43 9.25
C PRO A 295 13.62 4.93 8.97
N PRO A 296 14.81 5.55 9.18
CA PRO A 296 15.03 6.94 8.78
C PRO A 296 14.82 7.20 7.29
N GLU A 297 15.30 6.32 6.41
CA GLU A 297 15.09 6.48 4.96
C GLU A 297 13.64 6.20 4.57
N ALA A 298 12.98 5.22 5.21
CA ALA A 298 11.57 4.93 5.00
C ALA A 298 10.69 6.13 5.36
N GLN A 299 10.98 6.80 6.49
CA GLN A 299 10.27 8.02 6.87
C GLN A 299 10.45 9.12 5.81
N LYS A 300 11.65 9.31 5.25
CA LYS A 300 11.83 10.28 4.16
C LYS A 300 11.02 9.92 2.91
N SER A 301 10.88 8.64 2.59
CA SER A 301 10.03 8.20 1.47
C SER A 301 8.55 8.46 1.77
N LEU A 302 8.09 8.16 2.98
CA LEU A 302 6.74 8.48 3.45
C LEU A 302 6.45 9.99 3.44
N ASP A 303 7.40 10.82 3.86
CA ASP A 303 7.23 12.29 3.86
C ASP A 303 6.97 12.82 2.44
N LYS A 304 7.54 12.19 1.40
CA LYS A 304 7.26 12.54 0.00
C LYS A 304 5.85 12.15 -0.42
N LEU A 305 5.24 11.11 0.15
CA LEU A 305 3.85 10.70 -0.14
C LEU A 305 2.85 11.77 0.32
N ALA A 306 3.16 12.54 1.37
CA ALA A 306 2.31 13.62 1.83
C ALA A 306 2.03 14.67 0.73
N ASP A 307 3.00 14.89 -0.17
CA ASP A 307 2.85 15.78 -1.33
C ASP A 307 1.76 15.31 -2.30
N PHE A 308 1.51 13.99 -2.37
CA PHE A 308 0.56 13.38 -3.30
C PHE A 308 -0.82 13.23 -2.66
N ASP A 309 -0.86 12.74 -1.42
CA ASP A 309 -2.10 12.37 -0.74
C ASP A 309 -3.05 13.55 -0.54
N CYS A 310 -2.52 14.78 -0.52
CA CYS A 310 -3.32 15.99 -0.40
C CYS A 310 -4.11 16.36 -1.67
N TYR A 311 -3.78 15.80 -2.83
CA TYR A 311 -4.47 16.10 -4.09
C TYR A 311 -5.79 15.33 -4.22
N GLU A 312 -6.90 16.03 -4.46
CA GLU A 312 -8.22 15.42 -4.68
C GLU A 312 -8.32 14.57 -5.96
N ASN A 313 -7.37 14.72 -6.88
CA ASN A 313 -7.28 13.91 -8.10
C ASN A 313 -6.28 12.75 -7.99
N ILE A 314 -5.77 12.45 -6.79
CA ILE A 314 -4.93 11.28 -6.51
C ILE A 314 -5.59 10.46 -5.40
N PHE A 315 -5.84 9.18 -5.68
CA PHE A 315 -6.32 8.22 -4.69
C PHE A 315 -5.16 7.34 -4.21
N THR A 316 -4.74 7.54 -2.96
CA THR A 316 -3.68 6.74 -2.34
C THR A 316 -4.23 5.43 -1.82
N VAL A 317 -3.62 4.32 -2.22
CA VAL A 317 -3.92 2.96 -1.76
C VAL A 317 -2.62 2.34 -1.25
N ILE A 318 -2.54 2.11 0.06
CA ILE A 318 -1.43 1.37 0.68
C ILE A 318 -1.80 -0.12 0.75
N ALA A 319 -0.80 -1.01 0.83
CA ALA A 319 -1.04 -2.45 0.70
C ALA A 319 -1.97 -3.02 1.79
N HIS A 320 -1.90 -2.46 2.99
CA HIS A 320 -2.52 -3.00 4.20
C HIS A 320 -3.67 -2.15 4.76
N ASP A 321 -4.33 -1.34 3.92
CA ASP A 321 -5.46 -0.52 4.37
C ASP A 321 -6.75 -1.33 4.51
N ALA A 322 -7.02 -1.87 5.70
CA ALA A 322 -8.22 -2.63 6.00
C ALA A 322 -9.52 -1.86 5.69
N GLU A 323 -9.50 -0.52 5.77
CA GLU A 323 -10.69 0.31 5.57
C GLU A 323 -11.17 0.29 4.12
N LEU A 324 -10.30 -0.06 3.17
CA LEU A 324 -10.66 -0.10 1.75
C LEU A 324 -11.48 -1.33 1.38
N LEU A 325 -11.47 -2.40 2.20
CA LEU A 325 -12.26 -3.62 1.97
C LEU A 325 -13.75 -3.32 1.75
N ASP A 326 -14.28 -2.33 2.47
CA ASP A 326 -15.69 -1.91 2.39
C ASP A 326 -15.91 -0.58 1.64
N VAL A 327 -14.89 -0.10 0.92
CA VAL A 327 -14.95 1.18 0.18
C VAL A 327 -14.93 0.96 -1.32
N VAL A 328 -14.03 0.09 -1.80
CA VAL A 328 -13.78 -0.09 -3.23
C VAL A 328 -14.47 -1.33 -3.77
N GLU A 329 -14.80 -1.30 -5.06
CA GLU A 329 -15.18 -2.50 -5.78
C GLU A 329 -13.92 -3.18 -6.32
N PHE A 330 -13.67 -4.41 -5.88
CA PHE A 330 -12.54 -5.20 -6.34
C PHE A 330 -12.76 -5.76 -7.75
N PHE A 331 -11.67 -6.19 -8.36
CA PHE A 331 -11.62 -6.98 -9.59
C PHE A 331 -12.71 -8.07 -9.56
N PRO A 332 -13.52 -8.23 -10.63
CA PRO A 332 -13.28 -7.79 -12.01
C PRO A 332 -13.68 -6.35 -12.34
N LYS A 333 -14.09 -5.53 -11.37
CA LYS A 333 -14.35 -4.09 -11.59
C LYS A 333 -13.04 -3.32 -11.75
N THR A 334 -13.10 -2.25 -12.55
CA THR A 334 -12.00 -1.31 -12.70
C THR A 334 -12.08 -0.21 -11.66
N LEU A 335 -10.93 0.27 -11.22
CA LEU A 335 -10.79 1.41 -10.31
C LEU A 335 -10.76 2.76 -11.05
N ASN A 336 -10.83 2.80 -12.39
CA ASN A 336 -10.72 4.03 -13.18
C ASN A 336 -11.73 5.13 -12.82
N ASP A 337 -12.91 4.78 -12.32
CA ASP A 337 -13.97 5.70 -11.94
C ASP A 337 -14.01 6.03 -10.44
N TRP A 338 -12.92 5.75 -9.72
CA TRP A 338 -12.81 5.94 -8.26
C TRP A 338 -13.24 7.34 -7.80
N LYS A 339 -12.91 8.38 -8.58
CA LYS A 339 -13.21 9.77 -8.25
C LYS A 339 -14.71 10.06 -8.37
N ALA A 340 -15.34 9.55 -9.43
CA ALA A 340 -16.79 9.68 -9.61
C ALA A 340 -17.57 8.89 -8.55
N LYS A 341 -17.01 7.78 -8.06
CA LYS A 341 -17.61 6.96 -6.99
C LYS A 341 -17.31 7.48 -5.58
N GLY A 342 -16.45 8.48 -5.45
CA GLY A 342 -16.06 9.11 -4.20
C GLY A 342 -15.29 8.17 -3.26
N TYR A 343 -14.52 7.22 -3.80
CA TYR A 343 -13.79 6.23 -2.98
C TYR A 343 -12.77 6.88 -2.07
N ARG A 344 -12.04 7.88 -2.57
CA ARG A 344 -11.07 8.65 -1.79
C ARG A 344 -11.76 9.28 -0.58
N GLU A 345 -12.83 10.04 -0.78
CA GLU A 345 -13.53 10.77 0.26
C GLU A 345 -14.14 9.82 1.31
N LYS A 346 -14.64 8.66 0.87
CA LYS A 346 -15.20 7.64 1.76
C LYS A 346 -14.16 6.96 2.63
N GLY A 347 -12.92 6.79 2.15
CA GLY A 347 -11.83 6.10 2.86
C GLY A 347 -10.90 7.02 3.65
N LEU A 348 -10.78 8.30 3.24
CA LEU A 348 -9.70 9.22 3.67
C LEU A 348 -9.45 9.27 5.18
N TRP A 349 -10.52 9.29 5.97
CA TRP A 349 -10.46 9.43 7.43
C TRP A 349 -10.97 8.19 8.17
N ARG A 350 -11.18 7.05 7.51
CA ARG A 350 -11.76 5.88 8.18
C ARG A 350 -10.84 5.26 9.22
N PHE A 351 -9.52 5.31 9.00
CA PHE A 351 -8.50 4.79 9.92
C PHE A 351 -8.63 5.33 11.37
N VAL A 352 -9.25 6.51 11.55
CA VAL A 352 -9.44 7.06 12.89
C VAL A 352 -10.37 6.18 13.74
N GLY A 353 -11.14 5.29 13.10
CA GLY A 353 -11.95 4.26 13.74
C GLY A 353 -11.14 3.28 14.59
N ASP A 354 -9.85 3.11 14.31
CA ASP A 354 -8.95 2.27 15.12
C ASP A 354 -8.67 2.86 16.51
N PHE A 355 -9.03 4.14 16.73
CA PHE A 355 -8.76 4.85 17.99
C PHE A 355 -9.97 4.85 18.95
N ARG A 356 -10.97 3.99 18.74
CA ARG A 356 -12.18 3.90 19.57
C ARG A 356 -11.88 3.76 21.06
N GLU A 357 -10.98 2.85 21.42
CA GLU A 357 -10.63 2.61 22.83
C GLU A 357 -9.87 3.78 23.45
N ALA A 358 -9.05 4.48 22.66
CA ALA A 358 -8.31 5.65 23.11
C ALA A 358 -9.24 6.82 23.46
N VAL A 359 -10.39 6.97 22.79
CA VAL A 359 -11.43 7.93 23.17
C VAL A 359 -12.35 7.42 24.30
N GLY A 360 -12.12 6.20 24.79
CA GLY A 360 -12.86 5.56 25.87
C GLY A 360 -14.18 4.94 25.44
N GLU A 361 -14.35 4.63 24.15
CA GLU A 361 -15.45 3.78 23.68
C GLU A 361 -15.17 2.33 24.09
N GLN A 362 -16.14 1.69 24.75
CA GLN A 362 -16.04 0.27 25.06
C GLN A 362 -16.25 -0.53 23.78
N VAL A 363 -15.20 -1.16 23.27
CA VAL A 363 -15.31 -2.13 22.18
C VAL A 363 -15.78 -3.44 22.80
N ASN A 364 -17.06 -3.76 22.63
CA ASN A 364 -17.54 -5.10 22.97
C ASN A 364 -16.92 -6.08 21.95
N LEU A 365 -16.01 -6.93 22.41
CA LEU A 365 -15.27 -7.95 21.64
C LEU A 365 -16.16 -9.05 21.01
N THR A 366 -17.44 -8.81 20.76
CA THR A 366 -18.41 -9.84 20.35
C THR A 366 -18.72 -9.87 18.85
N ASN A 367 -18.12 -9.03 18.00
CA ASN A 367 -18.50 -8.92 16.57
C ASN A 367 -17.32 -8.91 15.58
N THR A 368 -16.20 -9.56 15.86
CA THR A 368 -15.22 -9.90 14.81
C THR A 368 -15.49 -11.32 14.32
N GLY A 369 -16.35 -11.42 13.31
CA GLY A 369 -16.65 -12.68 12.65
C GLY A 369 -17.65 -12.47 11.53
N VAL A 370 -17.15 -12.16 10.34
CA VAL A 370 -17.38 -12.89 9.09
C VAL A 370 -16.16 -12.68 8.20
#